data_AF-A0A9P1ISB2-F1
#
_entry.id   AF-A0A9P1ISB2-F1
#
_cell.length_a   1.000
_cell.length_b   1.000
_cell.length_c   1.000
_cell.angle_alpha   90.00
_cell.angle_beta   90.00
_cell.angle_gamma   90.00
#
_symmetry.space_group_name_H-M   'P 1'
#
loop_
_entity.id
_entity.type
_entity.pdbx_description
1 polymer ?
#
loop_
_entity_poly.entity_id
_entity_poly.type
_entity_poly.pdbx_seq_one_letter_code
_entity_poly.pdbx_strand_id
1 'polypeptide(L)'
;MESYIQNLPKEYAAELQKKFEEYIISKETNTKEIVNLIFNCASKYPNTFSELEKICRFQDQNFRLAIENRVDEIRLDIVNSDVMEINDETWWVLKFIAYLNTEEFLAPERAACFIRGLFQSIACDNQFSPNQFENEYSIQCGIVFLDSLQKSEKNKEFSDYWLKRLRKLWRYFGEKTQEMIENLMERYNQIEIDVKMELKAFYEERIEQVKMEYEKNIEELNRKIEQMTNDLEIKKVNSKGE
;
A
#
# COMPACT_ATOMS: atom_id res chain seq x y z
N MET A 1 -16.14 8.38 26.15
CA MET A 1 -15.53 8.28 24.81
C MET A 1 -14.93 6.90 24.60
N GLU A 2 -14.01 6.45 25.47
CA GLU A 2 -13.45 5.08 25.44
C GLU A 2 -14.53 3.98 25.53
N SER A 3 -15.47 4.09 26.48
CA SER A 3 -16.65 3.20 26.59
C SER A 3 -17.59 3.24 25.37
N TYR A 4 -17.52 4.31 24.57
CA TYR A 4 -18.33 4.46 23.35
C TYR A 4 -17.64 3.81 22.14
N ILE A 5 -16.30 3.97 22.03
CA ILE A 5 -15.45 3.33 21.00
C ILE A 5 -15.49 1.81 21.10
N GLN A 6 -15.47 1.26 22.32
CA GLN A 6 -15.54 -0.18 22.60
C GLN A 6 -16.76 -0.90 22.02
N ASN A 7 -17.89 -0.22 21.92
CA ASN A 7 -19.19 -0.82 21.62
C ASN A 7 -19.70 -0.47 20.21
N LEU A 8 -18.83 0.01 19.31
CA LEU A 8 -19.26 0.50 18.00
C LEU A 8 -19.77 -0.64 17.10
N PRO A 9 -21.05 -0.61 16.70
CA PRO A 9 -21.50 -1.34 15.53
C PRO A 9 -20.98 -0.60 14.29
N LYS A 10 -20.53 -1.33 13.27
CA LYS A 10 -20.00 -0.80 11.99
C LYS A 10 -20.91 0.25 11.32
N GLU A 11 -22.20 0.19 11.61
CA GLU A 11 -23.27 1.03 11.07
C GLU A 11 -23.22 2.49 11.55
N TYR A 12 -22.50 2.80 12.64
CA TYR A 12 -22.47 4.13 13.24
C TYR A 12 -21.18 4.93 12.99
N ALA A 13 -20.27 4.43 12.13
CA ALA A 13 -18.98 5.08 11.86
C ALA A 13 -19.14 6.53 11.33
N ALA A 14 -20.14 6.78 10.48
CA ALA A 14 -20.40 8.11 9.93
C ALA A 14 -20.97 9.09 10.97
N GLU A 15 -21.82 8.61 11.88
CA GLU A 15 -22.35 9.41 12.99
C GLU A 15 -21.25 9.69 14.02
N LEU A 16 -20.35 8.74 14.23
CA LEU A 16 -19.18 8.88 15.08
C LEU A 16 -18.20 9.93 14.53
N GLN A 17 -17.88 9.84 13.23
CA GLN A 17 -17.07 10.83 12.55
C GLN A 17 -17.70 12.21 12.75
N LYS A 18 -18.97 12.40 12.40
CA LYS A 18 -19.65 13.69 12.56
C LYS A 18 -19.62 14.25 13.99
N LYS A 19 -19.86 13.41 15.01
CA LYS A 19 -19.74 13.82 16.43
C LYS A 19 -18.30 14.16 16.81
N PHE A 20 -17.31 13.48 16.24
CA PHE A 20 -15.89 13.80 16.42
C PHE A 20 -15.53 15.13 15.77
N GLU A 21 -15.99 15.39 14.55
CA GLU A 21 -15.80 16.65 13.84
C GLU A 21 -16.42 17.79 14.65
N GLU A 22 -17.67 17.63 15.10
CA GLU A 22 -18.35 18.58 15.98
C GLU A 22 -17.59 18.79 17.29
N TYR A 23 -16.99 17.75 17.87
CA TYR A 23 -16.21 17.84 19.10
C TYR A 23 -14.86 18.55 18.91
N ILE A 24 -14.14 18.27 17.82
CA ILE A 24 -12.88 18.94 17.46
C ILE A 24 -13.13 20.43 17.17
N ILE A 25 -14.23 20.76 16.50
CA ILE A 25 -14.57 22.14 16.12
C ILE A 25 -15.13 22.95 17.31
N SER A 26 -15.96 22.35 18.17
CA SER A 26 -16.74 23.08 19.19
C SER A 26 -16.00 23.37 20.49
N LYS A 27 -14.92 22.66 20.77
CA LYS A 27 -14.13 22.86 21.98
C LYS A 27 -12.71 23.15 21.55
N GLU A 28 -12.07 24.11 22.19
CA GLU A 28 -10.60 24.29 22.24
C GLU A 28 -9.91 23.06 22.89
N THR A 29 -10.36 21.85 22.57
CA THR A 29 -9.81 20.60 23.03
C THR A 29 -8.48 20.41 22.33
N ASN A 30 -7.50 20.02 23.14
CA ASN A 30 -6.15 19.78 22.69
C ASN A 30 -6.16 18.64 21.66
N THR A 31 -5.95 18.95 20.38
CA THR A 31 -5.80 18.02 19.26
C THR A 31 -4.94 16.81 19.64
N LYS A 32 -3.90 17.03 20.46
CA LYS A 32 -3.01 15.99 20.99
C LYS A 32 -3.73 14.95 21.85
N GLU A 33 -4.67 15.35 22.71
CA GLU A 33 -5.42 14.43 23.56
C GLU A 33 -6.32 13.50 22.75
N ILE A 34 -6.94 14.05 21.69
CA ILE A 34 -7.80 13.28 20.79
C ILE A 34 -6.97 12.25 20.02
N VAL A 35 -5.84 12.67 19.47
CA VAL A 35 -4.90 11.75 18.80
C VAL A 35 -4.43 10.67 19.77
N ASN A 36 -4.02 11.02 21.00
CA ASN A 36 -3.62 10.04 22.00
C ASN A 36 -4.73 9.02 22.31
N LEU A 37 -5.98 9.49 22.40
CA LEU A 37 -7.12 8.61 22.63
C LEU A 37 -7.37 7.65 21.45
N ILE A 38 -7.19 8.11 20.20
CA ILE A 38 -7.27 7.25 19.00
C ILE A 38 -6.24 6.12 19.10
N PHE A 39 -4.98 6.45 19.40
CA PHE A 39 -3.92 5.46 19.52
C PHE A 39 -4.12 4.51 20.72
N ASN A 40 -4.62 4.99 21.85
CA ASN A 40 -4.99 4.16 23.00
C ASN A 40 -6.18 3.23 22.70
N CYS A 41 -7.10 3.67 21.84
CA CYS A 41 -8.19 2.81 21.38
C CYS A 41 -7.68 1.76 20.39
N ALA A 42 -6.79 2.15 19.48
CA ALA A 42 -6.14 1.21 18.57
C ALA A 42 -5.35 0.13 19.32
N SER A 43 -4.69 0.47 20.43
CA SER A 43 -3.92 -0.50 21.22
C SER A 43 -4.79 -1.56 21.91
N LYS A 44 -6.06 -1.25 22.20
CA LYS A 44 -6.99 -2.11 22.95
C LYS A 44 -8.07 -2.77 22.08
N TYR A 45 -8.48 -2.14 20.97
CA TYR A 45 -9.62 -2.56 20.15
C TYR A 45 -9.25 -2.66 18.66
N PRO A 46 -8.55 -3.73 18.25
CA PRO A 46 -8.08 -3.90 16.87
C PRO A 46 -9.19 -3.97 15.82
N ASN A 47 -10.38 -4.41 16.25
CA ASN A 47 -11.59 -4.47 15.43
C ASN A 47 -12.11 -3.08 15.00
N THR A 48 -11.58 -1.99 15.57
CA THR A 48 -12.00 -0.61 15.29
C THR A 48 -11.07 0.16 14.35
N PHE A 49 -10.04 -0.50 13.77
CA PHE A 49 -9.04 0.19 12.93
C PHE A 49 -9.66 0.95 11.75
N SER A 50 -10.66 0.36 11.09
CA SER A 50 -11.33 1.01 9.96
C SER A 50 -12.06 2.28 10.39
N GLU A 51 -12.70 2.26 11.55
CA GLU A 51 -13.43 3.39 12.11
C GLU A 51 -12.48 4.48 12.60
N LEU A 52 -11.40 4.10 13.29
CA LEU A 52 -10.36 5.04 13.76
C LEU A 52 -9.65 5.72 12.59
N GLU A 53 -9.39 4.99 11.51
CA GLU A 53 -8.76 5.55 10.30
C GLU A 53 -9.66 6.59 9.61
N LYS A 54 -10.98 6.36 9.54
CA LYS A 54 -11.93 7.36 9.03
C LYS A 54 -11.92 8.64 9.84
N ILE A 55 -11.78 8.53 11.17
CA ILE A 55 -11.61 9.71 12.04
C ILE A 55 -10.29 10.42 11.71
N CYS A 56 -9.20 9.67 11.50
CA CYS A 56 -7.91 10.24 11.11
C CYS A 56 -7.99 11.07 9.82
N ARG A 57 -8.87 10.71 8.87
CA ARG A 57 -9.09 11.44 7.61
C ARG A 57 -9.86 12.76 7.74
N PHE A 58 -10.21 13.19 8.95
CA PHE A 58 -10.85 14.49 9.15
C PHE A 58 -10.06 15.61 8.45
N GLN A 59 -10.74 16.47 7.69
CA GLN A 59 -10.13 17.49 6.83
C GLN A 59 -9.64 18.71 7.63
N ASP A 60 -8.82 18.48 8.65
CA ASP A 60 -8.11 19.51 9.39
C ASP A 60 -6.59 19.26 9.35
N GLN A 61 -5.84 20.25 8.88
CA GLN A 61 -4.40 20.14 8.69
C GLN A 61 -3.65 19.98 10.02
N ASN A 62 -4.12 20.64 11.08
CA ASN A 62 -3.50 20.55 12.41
C ASN A 62 -3.69 19.16 13.02
N PHE A 63 -4.86 18.57 12.81
CA PHE A 63 -5.18 17.20 13.23
C PHE A 63 -4.33 16.16 12.50
N ARG A 64 -4.20 16.29 11.17
CA ARG A 64 -3.29 15.44 10.39
C ARG A 64 -1.85 15.54 10.90
N LEU A 65 -1.35 16.76 11.11
CA LEU A 65 0.00 16.98 11.63
C LEU A 65 0.18 16.38 13.04
N ALA A 66 -0.84 16.46 13.89
CA ALA A 66 -0.80 15.86 15.22
C ALA A 66 -0.74 14.32 15.17
N ILE A 67 -1.44 13.68 14.23
CA ILE A 67 -1.35 12.23 14.00
C ILE A 67 0.06 11.87 13.51
N GLU A 68 0.59 12.59 12.53
CA GLU A 68 1.94 12.36 12.01
C GLU A 68 3.00 12.53 13.11
N ASN A 69 2.90 13.57 13.92
CA ASN A 69 3.78 13.77 15.08
C ASN A 69 3.67 12.62 16.08
N ARG A 70 2.47 12.12 16.35
CA ARG A 70 2.29 10.98 17.25
C ARG A 70 2.91 9.70 16.69
N VAL A 71 2.79 9.48 15.39
CA VAL A 71 3.46 8.38 14.69
C VAL A 71 4.99 8.51 14.81
N ASP A 72 5.54 9.71 14.63
CA ASP A 72 6.97 9.95 14.79
C ASP A 72 7.46 9.79 16.24
N GLU A 73 6.66 10.19 17.24
CA GLU A 73 6.93 9.93 18.67
C GLU A 73 7.03 8.41 18.92
N ILE A 74 6.03 7.63 18.47
CA ILE A 74 6.03 6.16 18.62
C ILE A 74 7.24 5.52 17.94
N ARG A 75 7.63 6.03 16.75
CA ARG A 75 8.84 5.57 16.05
C ARG A 75 10.09 5.75 16.91
N LEU A 76 10.24 6.94 17.49
CA LEU A 76 11.39 7.29 18.31
C LEU A 76 11.41 6.45 19.59
N ASP A 77 10.25 6.20 20.20
CA ASP A 77 10.11 5.33 21.36
C ASP A 77 10.59 3.91 21.05
N ILE A 78 10.26 3.39 19.86
CA ILE A 78 10.70 2.06 19.40
C ILE A 78 12.20 2.01 19.11
N VAL A 79 12.72 3.02 18.40
CA VAL A 79 14.14 3.04 18.00
C VAL A 79 15.07 3.28 19.19
N ASN A 80 14.66 4.11 20.15
CA ASN A 80 15.48 4.49 21.29
C ASN A 80 15.35 3.53 22.49
N SER A 81 14.40 2.60 22.44
CA SER A 81 14.26 1.61 23.50
C SER A 81 15.19 0.43 23.22
N ASP A 82 16.34 0.42 23.90
CA ASP A 82 17.34 -0.67 23.85
C ASP A 82 16.75 -2.05 24.22
N VAL A 83 15.58 -2.06 24.86
CA VAL A 83 14.87 -3.25 25.34
C VAL A 83 13.35 -3.01 25.23
N MET A 84 12.85 -2.62 24.06
CA MET A 84 11.39 -2.58 23.91
C MET A 84 10.87 -4.01 23.85
N GLU A 85 10.39 -4.50 24.99
CA GLU A 85 9.39 -5.56 25.00
C GLU A 85 8.15 -4.98 24.30
N ILE A 86 8.00 -5.30 23.01
CA ILE A 86 6.79 -5.01 22.28
C ILE A 86 5.69 -5.86 22.92
N ASN A 87 4.97 -5.25 23.84
CA ASN A 87 3.78 -5.83 24.45
C ASN A 87 2.62 -5.82 23.44
N ASP A 88 1.52 -6.50 23.78
CA ASP A 88 0.35 -6.60 22.92
C ASP A 88 -0.22 -5.22 22.53
N GLU A 89 -0.18 -4.24 23.43
CA GLU A 89 -0.65 -2.88 23.14
C GLU A 89 0.19 -2.18 22.07
N THR A 90 1.52 -2.26 22.19
CA THR A 90 2.47 -1.69 21.22
C THR A 90 2.33 -2.39 19.86
N TRP A 91 2.12 -3.71 19.87
CA TRP A 91 1.85 -4.50 18.67
C TRP A 91 0.62 -4.00 17.91
N TRP A 92 -0.50 -3.77 18.61
CA TRP A 92 -1.72 -3.28 17.99
C TRP A 92 -1.59 -1.84 17.50
N VAL A 93 -0.88 -0.99 18.23
CA VAL A 93 -0.52 0.36 17.75
C VAL A 93 0.27 0.28 16.44
N LEU A 94 1.27 -0.58 16.36
CA LEU A 94 2.08 -0.73 15.15
C LEU A 94 1.28 -1.26 13.97
N LYS A 95 0.38 -2.22 14.20
CA LYS A 95 -0.57 -2.66 13.18
C LYS A 95 -1.51 -1.55 12.71
N PHE A 96 -1.96 -0.68 13.62
CA PHE A 96 -2.77 0.47 13.25
C PHE A 96 -2.00 1.47 12.39
N ILE A 97 -0.73 1.76 12.72
CA ILE A 97 0.12 2.64 11.89
C ILE A 97 0.34 2.02 10.50
N ALA A 98 0.60 0.71 10.41
CA ALA A 98 0.70 0.01 9.13
C ALA A 98 -0.63 0.04 8.34
N TYR A 99 -1.77 -0.01 9.02
CA TYR A 99 -3.08 0.18 8.42
C TYR A 99 -3.23 1.60 7.86
N LEU A 100 -2.90 2.64 8.63
CA LEU A 100 -2.87 4.03 8.15
C LEU A 100 -1.98 4.20 6.92
N ASN A 101 -0.85 3.49 6.87
CA ASN A 101 0.03 3.51 5.70
C ASN A 101 -0.60 2.83 4.47
N THR A 102 -1.27 1.69 4.66
CA THR A 102 -2.00 0.98 3.59
C THR A 102 -3.08 1.86 2.96
N GLU A 103 -3.69 2.69 3.79
CA GLU A 103 -4.73 3.66 3.42
C GLU A 103 -4.16 4.99 2.90
N GLU A 104 -2.85 5.04 2.58
CA GLU A 104 -2.14 6.21 2.03
C GLU A 104 -2.23 7.48 2.91
N PHE A 105 -2.50 7.31 4.21
CA PHE A 105 -2.58 8.43 5.14
C PHE A 105 -1.19 9.02 5.43
N LEU A 106 -0.20 8.14 5.57
CA LEU A 106 1.19 8.51 5.86
C LEU A 106 1.98 8.73 4.58
N ALA A 107 2.92 9.68 4.64
CA ALA A 107 3.89 9.87 3.57
C ALA A 107 4.80 8.61 3.44
N PRO A 108 5.10 8.12 2.22
CA PRO A 108 5.93 6.92 2.01
C PRO A 108 7.28 6.95 2.74
N GLU A 109 7.89 8.13 2.84
CA GLU A 109 9.18 8.34 3.50
C GLU A 109 9.11 8.00 5.00
N ARG A 110 7.98 8.27 5.65
CA ARG A 110 7.79 7.95 7.08
C ARG A 110 7.69 6.44 7.29
N ALA A 111 6.95 5.74 6.43
CA ALA A 111 6.85 4.29 6.49
C ALA A 111 8.21 3.61 6.25
N ALA A 112 8.99 4.13 5.29
CA ALA A 112 10.35 3.67 5.06
C ALA A 112 11.27 3.88 6.31
N CYS A 113 11.14 5.02 6.98
CA CYS A 113 11.86 5.29 8.24
C CYS A 113 11.46 4.33 9.38
N PHE A 114 10.16 3.98 9.48
CA PHE A 114 9.67 2.98 10.43
C PHE A 114 10.29 1.61 10.19
N ILE A 115 10.26 1.15 8.94
CA ILE A 115 10.80 -0.17 8.56
C ILE A 115 12.31 -0.23 8.84
N ARG A 116 13.06 0.84 8.54
CA ARG A 116 14.49 0.91 8.87
C ARG A 116 14.76 0.80 10.37
N GLY A 117 13.94 1.44 11.21
CA GLY A 117 14.05 1.33 12.66
C GLY A 117 13.73 -0.07 13.16
N LEU A 118 12.62 -0.65 12.69
CA LEU A 118 12.16 -2.00 13.07
C LEU A 118 13.13 -3.10 12.64
N PHE A 119 13.82 -2.92 11.52
CA PHE A 119 14.81 -3.85 10.99
C PHE A 119 16.27 -3.47 11.30
N GLN A 120 16.51 -2.56 12.25
CA GLN A 120 17.87 -2.13 12.60
C GLN A 120 18.77 -3.32 12.99
N SER A 121 18.24 -4.29 13.73
CA SER A 121 18.96 -5.50 14.15
C SER A 121 19.40 -6.39 12.98
N ILE A 122 18.71 -6.30 11.84
CA ILE A 122 19.01 -7.08 10.64
C ILE A 122 19.65 -6.25 9.53
N ALA A 123 19.93 -4.96 9.73
CA ALA A 123 20.43 -4.07 8.69
C ALA A 123 21.90 -4.31 8.29
N CYS A 124 22.78 -4.78 9.20
CA CYS A 124 24.23 -4.86 8.96
C CYS A 124 24.72 -6.24 8.48
N ASP A 125 25.55 -6.29 7.44
CA ASP A 125 25.98 -7.53 6.77
C ASP A 125 27.01 -8.39 7.52
N ASN A 126 27.62 -7.88 8.59
CA ASN A 126 28.78 -8.50 9.23
C ASN A 126 28.53 -8.74 10.73
N GLN A 127 28.58 -10.02 11.15
CA GLN A 127 28.45 -10.55 12.52
C GLN A 127 27.02 -10.77 13.02
N PHE A 128 26.41 -11.89 12.62
CA PHE A 128 25.18 -12.40 13.24
C PHE A 128 25.51 -13.42 14.34
N SER A 129 25.06 -13.14 15.56
CA SER A 129 25.00 -14.14 16.63
C SER A 129 23.61 -14.80 16.61
N PRO A 130 23.49 -16.14 16.76
CA PRO A 130 22.20 -16.82 16.80
C PRO A 130 21.23 -16.27 17.87
N ASN A 131 21.76 -15.70 18.96
CA ASN A 131 20.96 -15.14 20.06
C ASN A 131 20.49 -13.71 19.81
N GLN A 132 20.82 -13.11 18.65
CA GLN A 132 20.44 -11.73 18.33
C GLN A 132 18.94 -11.56 18.05
N PHE A 133 18.20 -12.67 17.90
CA PHE A 133 16.78 -12.68 17.55
C PHE A 133 15.88 -13.19 18.67
N GLU A 134 16.33 -13.23 19.92
CA GLU A 134 15.49 -13.68 21.06
C GLU A 134 14.19 -12.86 21.22
N ASN A 135 14.12 -11.65 20.67
CA ASN A 135 12.91 -10.84 20.55
C ASN A 135 12.63 -10.45 19.09
N GLU A 136 11.80 -11.24 18.41
CA GLU A 136 11.48 -11.06 16.98
C GLU A 136 10.30 -10.12 16.71
N TYR A 137 9.69 -9.57 17.76
CA TYR A 137 8.48 -8.76 17.59
C TYR A 137 8.72 -7.53 16.70
N SER A 138 9.89 -6.88 16.80
CA SER A 138 10.25 -5.75 15.93
C SER A 138 10.32 -6.15 14.46
N ILE A 139 10.84 -7.36 14.19
CA ILE A 139 10.90 -7.94 12.85
C ILE A 139 9.49 -8.28 12.36
N GLN A 140 8.65 -8.89 13.20
CA GLN A 140 7.25 -9.17 12.88
C GLN A 140 6.49 -7.86 12.55
N CYS A 141 6.71 -6.79 13.30
CA CYS A 141 6.14 -5.48 12.99
C CYS A 141 6.68 -4.95 11.66
N GLY A 142 7.99 -5.03 11.43
CA GLY A 142 8.61 -4.59 10.19
C GLY A 142 8.03 -5.33 8.97
N ILE A 143 7.74 -6.62 9.10
CA ILE A 143 7.07 -7.43 8.06
C ILE A 143 5.67 -6.90 7.77
N VAL A 144 4.87 -6.56 8.78
CA VAL A 144 3.53 -5.97 8.59
C VAL A 144 3.60 -4.63 7.86
N PHE A 145 4.57 -3.77 8.21
CA PHE A 145 4.77 -2.51 7.49
C PHE A 145 5.27 -2.72 6.06
N LEU A 146 6.19 -3.66 5.85
CA LEU A 146 6.69 -4.00 4.51
C LEU A 146 5.58 -4.54 3.60
N ASP A 147 4.64 -5.30 4.18
CA ASP A 147 3.41 -5.75 3.53
C ASP A 147 2.52 -4.57 3.12
N SER A 148 2.38 -3.53 3.95
CA SER A 148 1.59 -2.34 3.58
C SER A 148 2.16 -1.56 2.39
N LEU A 149 3.46 -1.68 2.08
CA LEU A 149 4.10 -0.97 0.97
C LEU A 149 3.94 -1.67 -0.39
N GLN A 150 3.44 -2.90 -0.42
CA GLN A 150 3.45 -3.76 -1.62
C GLN A 150 2.64 -3.20 -2.80
N LYS A 151 1.67 -2.32 -2.53
CA LYS A 151 0.83 -1.69 -3.57
C LYS A 151 1.49 -0.52 -4.29
N SER A 152 2.58 0.03 -3.74
CA SER A 152 3.21 1.23 -4.28
C SER A 152 4.45 0.89 -5.09
N GLU A 153 4.38 1.08 -6.41
CA GLU A 153 5.52 0.87 -7.31
C GLU A 153 6.75 1.70 -6.92
N LYS A 154 6.52 2.90 -6.35
CA LYS A 154 7.58 3.78 -5.83
C LYS A 154 8.41 3.15 -4.71
N ASN A 155 7.87 2.17 -4.00
CA ASN A 155 8.53 1.50 -2.89
C ASN A 155 9.14 0.14 -3.28
N LYS A 156 9.03 -0.29 -4.55
CA LYS A 156 9.45 -1.62 -5.00
C LYS A 156 10.91 -1.92 -4.66
N GLU A 157 11.83 -1.03 -5.01
CA GLU A 157 13.26 -1.23 -4.74
C GLU A 157 13.56 -1.33 -3.23
N PHE A 158 12.87 -0.50 -2.44
CA PHE A 158 12.97 -0.54 -0.97
C PHE A 158 12.42 -1.86 -0.41
N SER A 159 11.28 -2.33 -0.92
CA SER A 159 10.67 -3.58 -0.51
C SER A 159 11.53 -4.79 -0.87
N ASP A 160 12.05 -4.82 -2.10
CA ASP A 160 12.92 -5.89 -2.61
C ASP A 160 14.19 -6.04 -1.77
N TYR A 161 14.78 -4.91 -1.33
CA TYR A 161 15.93 -4.91 -0.43
C TYR A 161 15.63 -5.67 0.87
N TRP A 162 14.53 -5.34 1.54
CA TRP A 162 14.18 -5.97 2.82
C TRP A 162 13.68 -7.40 2.66
N LEU A 163 12.95 -7.73 1.59
CA LEU A 163 12.54 -9.10 1.28
C LEU A 163 13.75 -10.02 1.08
N LYS A 164 14.73 -9.56 0.30
CA LYS A 164 15.99 -10.29 0.12
C LYS A 164 16.73 -10.49 1.44
N ARG A 165 16.65 -9.49 2.33
CA ARG A 165 17.28 -9.54 3.65
C ARG A 165 16.60 -10.56 4.57
N LEU A 166 15.28 -10.50 4.69
CA LEU A 166 14.46 -11.45 5.45
C LEU A 166 14.69 -12.87 4.96
N ARG A 167 14.74 -13.09 3.63
CA ARG A 167 15.05 -14.41 3.05
C ARG A 167 16.43 -14.94 3.44
N LYS A 168 17.46 -14.09 3.44
CA LYS A 168 18.83 -14.48 3.83
C LYS A 168 18.89 -14.94 5.30
N LEU A 169 18.06 -14.33 6.15
CA LEU A 169 18.05 -14.56 7.59
C LEU A 169 16.95 -15.53 8.05
N TRP A 170 16.10 -15.99 7.13
CA TRP A 170 14.89 -16.78 7.41
C TRP A 170 15.11 -17.92 8.41
N ARG A 171 16.17 -18.73 8.20
CA ARG A 171 16.51 -19.88 9.05
C ARG A 171 16.89 -19.56 10.50
N TYR A 172 17.12 -18.29 10.81
CA TYR A 172 17.50 -17.82 12.14
C TYR A 172 16.32 -17.29 12.95
N PHE A 173 15.14 -17.20 12.33
CA PHE A 173 13.93 -16.76 13.01
C PHE A 173 13.11 -17.91 13.58
N GLY A 174 12.25 -17.63 14.55
CA GLY A 174 11.25 -18.53 15.08
C GLY A 174 10.13 -18.80 14.07
N GLU A 175 9.42 -19.91 14.28
CA GLU A 175 8.41 -20.47 13.36
C GLU A 175 7.36 -19.43 12.93
N LYS A 176 6.82 -18.64 13.87
CA LYS A 176 5.84 -17.59 13.56
C LYS A 176 6.39 -16.51 12.62
N THR A 177 7.62 -16.07 12.82
CA THR A 177 8.23 -15.05 11.96
C THR A 177 8.59 -15.64 10.60
N GLN A 178 9.04 -16.90 10.57
CA GLN A 178 9.26 -17.64 9.32
C GLN A 178 7.98 -17.72 8.49
N GLU A 179 6.85 -18.10 9.10
CA GLU A 179 5.53 -18.14 8.47
C GLU A 179 5.13 -16.76 7.93
N MET A 180 5.34 -15.69 8.71
CA MET A 180 5.08 -14.32 8.27
C MET A 180 5.94 -13.90 7.06
N ILE A 181 7.21 -14.30 7.03
CA ILE A 181 8.12 -14.04 5.90
C ILE A 181 7.68 -14.83 4.67
N GLU A 182 7.30 -16.09 4.82
CA GLU A 182 6.80 -16.93 3.72
C GLU A 182 5.52 -16.36 3.12
N ASN A 183 4.52 -16.06 3.95
CA ASN A 183 3.27 -15.43 3.53
C ASN A 183 3.50 -14.07 2.83
N LEU A 184 4.49 -13.30 3.28
CA LEU A 184 4.88 -12.05 2.62
C LEU A 184 5.49 -12.32 1.24
N MET A 185 6.44 -13.25 1.15
CA MET A 185 7.11 -13.58 -0.12
C MET A 185 6.14 -14.19 -1.15
N GLU A 186 5.21 -15.03 -0.71
CA GLU A 186 4.18 -15.62 -1.59
C GLU A 186 3.30 -14.52 -2.20
N ARG A 187 2.84 -13.57 -1.39
CA ARG A 187 2.03 -12.44 -1.87
C ARG A 187 2.78 -11.55 -2.86
N TYR A 188 4.05 -11.23 -2.61
CA TYR A 188 4.86 -10.47 -3.57
C TYR A 188 5.07 -11.22 -4.89
N ASN A 189 5.30 -12.54 -4.85
CA ASN A 189 5.39 -13.35 -6.06
C ASN A 189 4.06 -13.35 -6.84
N GLN A 190 2.92 -13.42 -6.15
CA GLN A 190 1.60 -13.36 -6.79
C GLN A 190 1.38 -12.02 -7.50
N ILE A 191 1.72 -10.90 -6.86
CA ILE A 191 1.66 -9.57 -7.48
C ILE A 191 2.51 -9.52 -8.76
N GLU A 192 3.72 -10.08 -8.73
CA GLU A 192 4.59 -10.12 -9.91
C GLU A 192 3.98 -10.94 -11.06
N ILE A 193 3.31 -12.06 -10.73
CA ILE A 193 2.59 -12.89 -11.70
C ILE A 193 1.41 -12.13 -12.30
N ASP A 194 0.58 -11.51 -11.46
CA ASP A 194 -0.62 -10.77 -11.87
C ASP A 194 -0.25 -9.62 -12.81
N VAL A 195 0.79 -8.84 -12.48
CA VAL A 195 1.30 -7.76 -13.35
C VAL A 195 1.77 -8.30 -14.70
N LYS A 196 2.47 -9.45 -14.74
CA LYS A 196 2.90 -10.06 -16.02
C LYS A 196 1.71 -10.53 -16.86
N MET A 197 0.67 -11.06 -16.22
CA MET A 197 -0.55 -11.48 -16.90
C MET A 197 -1.35 -10.29 -17.45
N GLU A 198 -1.54 -9.23 -16.67
CA GLU A 198 -2.19 -7.99 -17.10
C GLU A 198 -1.45 -7.35 -18.27
N LEU A 199 -0.12 -7.27 -18.19
CA LEU A 199 0.70 -6.71 -19.27
C LEU A 199 0.58 -7.53 -20.56
N LYS A 200 0.55 -8.87 -20.45
CA LYS A 200 0.36 -9.76 -21.59
C LYS A 200 -1.01 -9.53 -22.23
N ALA A 201 -2.08 -9.49 -21.44
CA ALA A 201 -3.44 -9.25 -21.92
C ALA A 201 -3.54 -7.89 -22.62
N PHE A 202 -2.93 -6.84 -22.06
CA PHE A 202 -2.84 -5.52 -22.67
C PHE A 202 -2.16 -5.55 -24.04
N TYR A 203 -1.00 -6.21 -24.18
CA TYR A 203 -0.32 -6.32 -25.46
C TYR A 203 -1.10 -7.16 -26.48
N GLU A 204 -1.76 -8.23 -26.04
CA GLU A 204 -2.61 -9.06 -26.90
C GLU A 204 -3.79 -8.25 -27.46
N GLU A 205 -4.49 -7.49 -26.60
CA GLU A 205 -5.54 -6.57 -27.03
C GLU A 205 -5.01 -5.53 -28.02
N ARG A 206 -3.84 -4.93 -27.72
CA ARG A 206 -3.26 -3.91 -28.59
C ARG A 206 -2.85 -4.46 -29.96
N ILE A 207 -2.30 -5.67 -30.01
CA ILE A 207 -1.96 -6.36 -31.26
C ILE A 207 -3.23 -6.61 -32.08
N GLU A 208 -4.32 -7.03 -31.43
CA GLU A 208 -5.58 -7.31 -32.11
C GLU A 208 -6.22 -6.04 -32.68
N GLN A 209 -6.21 -4.94 -31.91
CA GLN A 209 -6.64 -3.63 -32.40
C GLN A 209 -5.86 -3.20 -33.65
N VAL A 210 -4.54 -3.36 -33.63
CA VAL A 210 -3.67 -3.01 -34.76
C VAL A 210 -3.96 -3.89 -35.97
N LYS A 211 -4.19 -5.19 -35.79
CA LYS A 211 -4.58 -6.09 -36.90
C LYS A 211 -5.88 -5.65 -37.56
N MET A 212 -6.92 -5.39 -36.76
CA MET A 212 -8.21 -4.90 -37.29
C MET A 212 -8.05 -3.56 -38.03
N GLU A 213 -7.18 -2.67 -37.56
CA GLU A 213 -6.89 -1.41 -38.24
C GLU A 213 -6.19 -1.64 -39.60
N TYR A 214 -5.20 -2.55 -39.65
CA TYR A 214 -4.57 -2.95 -40.90
C TYR A 214 -5.54 -3.59 -41.89
N GLU A 215 -6.44 -4.45 -41.42
CA GLU A 215 -7.45 -5.09 -42.27
C GLU A 215 -8.41 -4.06 -42.89
N LYS A 216 -8.89 -3.09 -42.09
CA LYS A 216 -9.69 -1.96 -42.59
C LYS A 216 -8.95 -1.14 -43.65
N ASN A 217 -7.68 -0.84 -43.42
CA ASN A 217 -6.85 -0.08 -44.36
C ASN A 217 -6.66 -0.83 -45.68
N ILE A 218 -6.45 -2.16 -45.64
CA ILE A 218 -6.35 -2.99 -46.85
C ILE A 218 -7.66 -2.98 -47.63
N GLU A 219 -8.81 -3.11 -46.95
CA GLU A 219 -10.13 -3.06 -47.59
C GLU A 219 -10.38 -1.69 -48.27
N GLU A 220 -10.05 -0.59 -47.59
CA GLU A 220 -10.16 0.76 -48.16
C GLU A 220 -9.26 0.96 -49.38
N LEU A 221 -8.01 0.47 -49.34
CA LEU A 221 -7.10 0.53 -50.47
C LEU A 221 -7.64 -0.26 -51.66
N ASN A 222 -8.19 -1.46 -51.43
CA ASN A 222 -8.80 -2.27 -52.49
C ASN A 222 -10.01 -1.57 -53.12
N ARG A 223 -10.89 -0.96 -52.31
CA ARG A 223 -12.01 -0.14 -52.81
C ARG A 223 -11.53 1.02 -53.69
N LYS A 224 -10.45 1.72 -53.28
CA LYS A 224 -9.85 2.80 -54.08
C LYS A 224 -9.27 2.29 -55.40
N ILE A 225 -8.59 1.14 -55.39
CA ILE A 225 -8.06 0.50 -56.60
C ILE A 225 -9.20 0.15 -57.57
N GLU A 226 -10.29 -0.42 -57.07
CA GLU A 226 -11.45 -0.80 -57.89
C GLU A 226 -12.11 0.42 -58.53
N GLN A 227 -12.32 1.50 -57.76
CA GLN A 227 -12.84 2.78 -58.28
C GLN A 227 -11.93 3.37 -59.37
N MET A 228 -10.62 3.45 -59.12
CA MET A 228 -9.65 3.95 -60.11
C MET A 228 -9.63 3.10 -61.38
N THR A 229 -9.83 1.79 -61.26
CA THR A 229 -9.88 0.86 -62.40
C THR A 229 -11.11 1.12 -63.26
N ASN A 230 -12.30 1.24 -62.64
CA ASN A 230 -13.55 1.56 -63.34
C ASN A 230 -13.49 2.92 -64.05
N ASP A 231 -12.91 3.94 -63.40
CA ASP A 231 -12.73 5.27 -63.99
C ASP A 231 -11.85 5.23 -65.25
N LEU A 232 -10.78 4.42 -65.24
CA LEU A 232 -9.90 4.23 -66.40
C LEU A 232 -10.62 3.51 -67.56
N GLU A 233 -11.48 2.53 -67.27
CA GLU A 233 -12.28 1.84 -68.28
C GLU A 233 -13.28 2.79 -68.96
N ILE A 234 -13.99 3.59 -68.18
CA ILE A 234 -14.92 4.61 -68.70
C ILE A 234 -14.18 5.62 -69.59
N LYS A 235 -13.01 6.11 -69.15
CA LYS A 235 -12.19 7.02 -69.96
C LYS A 235 -11.78 6.39 -71.30
N LYS A 236 -11.33 5.12 -71.31
CA LYS A 236 -10.97 4.41 -72.56
C LYS A 236 -12.11 4.31 -73.55
N VAL A 237 -13.33 4.12 -73.08
CA VAL A 237 -14.53 4.05 -73.95
C VAL A 237 -14.81 5.41 -74.57
N ASN A 238 -14.68 6.50 -73.81
CA ASN A 238 -14.92 7.85 -74.30
C ASN A 238 -13.84 8.35 -75.27
N SER A 239 -12.60 7.87 -75.17
CA SER A 239 -11.49 8.25 -76.09
C SER A 239 -11.52 7.59 -77.47
N LYS A 240 -12.44 6.65 -77.74
CA LYS A 240 -12.62 6.02 -79.06
C LYS A 240 -13.74 6.65 -79.90
N GLY A 241 -14.47 7.61 -79.33
CA GLY A 241 -15.55 8.34 -79.99
C GLY A 241 -15.16 9.74 -80.50
N GLU A 242 -13.89 10.12 -80.37
CA GLU A 242 -13.27 11.27 -81.05
C GLU A 242 -12.52 10.83 -82.31
#